data_AF-A0AAV8Z5Q8-F1
#
_entry.id   AF-A0AAV8Z5Q8-F1
#
_cell.length_a   1.000
_cell.length_b   1.000
_cell.length_c   1.000
_cell.angle_alpha   90.00
_cell.angle_beta   90.00
_cell.angle_gamma   90.00
#
_symmetry.space_group_name_H-M   'P 1'
#
loop_
_entity.id
_entity.type
_entity.pdbx_description
1 polymer ?
#
loop_
_entity_poly.entity_id
_entity_poly.type
_entity_poly.pdbx_seq_one_letter_code
_entity_poly.pdbx_strand_id
1 'polypeptide(L)'
;MVSRVNLNLKEGLVNAAYNNSCLDVLATNLMACATAQIGILNEKIVNFKNRKSNVEDSTQGDMYDSNLDECIIHHNEIIRYIQNLEQLFSIIFLVQYISSGIVICNIGFQLVHVRE
;
A
#
# COMPACT_ATOMS: atom_id res chain seq x y z
N MET A 1 23.07 11.14 -36.59
CA MET A 1 22.32 9.91 -36.22
C MET A 1 22.53 9.54 -34.75
N VAL A 2 23.79 9.40 -34.29
CA VAL A 2 24.17 9.09 -32.89
C VAL A 2 23.56 10.05 -31.85
N SER A 3 23.55 11.36 -32.10
CA SER A 3 22.95 12.34 -31.17
C SER A 3 21.43 12.13 -30.96
N ARG A 4 20.69 11.77 -32.02
CA ARG A 4 19.26 11.45 -31.91
C ARG A 4 19.02 10.15 -31.15
N VAL A 5 19.85 9.13 -31.36
CA VAL A 5 19.77 7.85 -30.62
C VAL A 5 20.00 8.08 -29.12
N ASN A 6 21.00 8.88 -28.75
CA ASN A 6 21.27 9.21 -27.35
C ASN A 6 20.14 10.02 -26.70
N LEU A 7 19.48 10.90 -27.46
CA LEU A 7 18.36 11.70 -26.96
C LEU A 7 17.14 10.82 -26.65
N ASN A 8 16.77 9.93 -27.60
CA ASN A 8 15.68 8.97 -27.40
C ASN A 8 15.98 8.00 -26.25
N LEU A 9 17.25 7.59 -26.07
CA LEU A 9 17.66 6.74 -24.95
C LEU A 9 17.49 7.44 -23.59
N LYS A 10 17.86 8.72 -23.50
CA LYS A 10 17.66 9.51 -22.28
C LYS A 10 16.19 9.68 -21.94
N GLU A 11 15.35 9.99 -22.93
CA GLU A 11 13.90 10.09 -22.74
C GLU A 11 13.28 8.77 -22.28
N GLY A 12 13.70 7.65 -22.89
CA GLY A 12 13.28 6.32 -22.46
C GLY A 12 13.66 6.00 -21.00
N LEU A 13 14.87 6.35 -20.59
CA LEU A 13 15.34 6.13 -19.21
C LEU A 13 14.54 6.98 -18.20
N VAL A 14 14.29 8.25 -18.52
CA VAL A 14 13.48 9.14 -17.68
C VAL A 14 12.05 8.62 -17.55
N ASN A 15 11.45 8.16 -18.64
CA ASN A 15 10.10 7.59 -18.62
C ASN A 15 10.04 6.30 -17.76
N ALA A 16 11.05 5.43 -17.88
CA ALA A 16 11.13 4.23 -17.06
C ALA A 16 11.25 4.56 -15.56
N ALA A 17 12.13 5.51 -15.20
CA ALA A 17 12.30 5.96 -13.82
C ALA A 17 11.03 6.60 -13.25
N TYR A 18 10.32 7.40 -14.06
CA TYR A 18 9.03 8.00 -13.68
C TYR A 18 7.98 6.92 -13.40
N ASN A 19 7.79 5.98 -14.33
CA ASN A 19 6.80 4.89 -14.16
C ASN A 19 7.12 4.03 -12.94
N ASN A 20 8.40 3.71 -12.70
CA ASN A 20 8.81 2.97 -11.50
C ASN A 20 8.43 3.73 -10.21
N SER A 21 8.75 5.01 -10.15
CA SER A 21 8.42 5.86 -8.99
C SER A 21 6.90 5.98 -8.79
N CYS A 22 6.13 6.07 -9.88
CA CYS A 22 4.66 6.08 -9.81
C CYS A 22 4.09 4.78 -9.25
N LEU A 23 4.68 3.62 -9.56
CA LEU A 23 4.25 2.35 -8.98
C LEU A 23 4.46 2.31 -7.46
N ASP A 24 5.62 2.78 -6.99
CA ASP A 24 5.92 2.87 -5.54
C ASP A 24 4.95 3.83 -4.83
N VAL A 25 4.68 4.99 -5.43
CA VAL A 25 3.70 5.97 -4.91
C VAL A 25 2.28 5.41 -4.91
N LEU A 26 1.88 4.68 -5.95
CA LEU A 26 0.57 4.06 -6.02
C LEU A 26 0.41 2.99 -4.93
N ALA A 27 1.40 2.11 -4.76
CA ALA A 27 1.36 1.06 -3.76
C ALA A 27 1.25 1.64 -2.34
N THR A 28 2.07 2.65 -2.03
CA THR A 28 2.05 3.33 -0.73
C THR A 28 0.72 4.03 -0.44
N ASN A 29 0.13 4.69 -1.43
CA ASN A 29 -1.20 5.31 -1.28
C ASN A 29 -2.30 4.28 -1.03
N LEU A 30 -2.28 3.13 -1.72
CA LEU A 30 -3.27 2.07 -1.51
C LEU A 30 -3.13 1.41 -0.13
N MET A 31 -1.90 1.20 0.35
CA MET A 31 -1.63 0.75 1.72
C MET A 31 -2.09 1.79 2.76
N ALA A 32 -1.92 3.09 2.48
CA ALA A 32 -2.42 4.16 3.32
C ALA A 32 -3.95 4.17 3.38
N CYS A 33 -4.63 3.92 2.24
CA CYS A 33 -6.08 3.74 2.21
C CYS A 33 -6.53 2.55 3.08
N ALA A 34 -5.84 1.39 3.01
CA ALA A 34 -6.15 0.25 3.87
C ALA A 34 -6.05 0.63 5.36
N THR A 35 -4.98 1.32 5.74
CA THR A 35 -4.75 1.80 7.12
C THR A 35 -5.85 2.77 7.56
N ALA A 36 -6.25 3.71 6.69
CA ALA A 36 -7.33 4.65 6.98
C ALA A 36 -8.67 3.94 7.18
N GLN A 37 -8.99 2.93 6.36
CA GLN A 37 -10.21 2.14 6.49
C GLN A 37 -10.27 1.37 7.82
N ILE A 38 -9.13 0.82 8.27
CA ILE A 38 -9.01 0.19 9.60
C ILE A 38 -9.24 1.23 10.71
N GLY A 39 -8.70 2.44 10.55
CA GLY A 39 -8.91 3.54 11.48
C GLY A 39 -10.39 3.91 11.63
N ILE A 40 -11.11 4.05 10.50
CA ILE A 40 -12.55 4.33 10.48
C ILE A 40 -13.33 3.20 11.16
N LEU A 41 -12.99 1.94 10.87
CA LEU A 41 -13.62 0.79 11.52
C LEU A 41 -13.41 0.82 13.04
N ASN A 42 -12.19 1.10 13.51
CA ASN A 42 -11.89 1.20 14.93
C ASN A 42 -12.69 2.32 15.60
N GLU A 43 -12.79 3.49 14.95
CA GLU A 43 -13.60 4.61 15.45
C GLU A 43 -15.09 4.24 15.55
N LYS A 44 -15.65 3.58 14.53
CA LYS A 44 -17.03 3.05 14.56
C LYS A 44 -17.23 2.13 15.77
N ILE A 45 -16.35 1.14 15.97
CA ILE A 45 -16.45 0.18 17.08
C ILE A 45 -16.37 0.87 18.45
N VAL A 46 -15.41 1.79 18.64
CA VAL A 46 -15.26 2.54 19.90
C VAL A 46 -16.48 3.40 20.19
N ASN A 47 -17.01 4.09 19.18
CA ASN A 47 -18.22 4.90 19.30
C ASN A 47 -19.44 4.04 19.68
N PHE A 48 -19.57 2.84 19.10
CA PHE A 48 -20.64 1.91 19.47
C PHE A 48 -20.51 1.39 20.90
N LYS A 49 -19.31 1.00 21.31
CA LYS A 49 -19.04 0.59 22.71
C LYS A 49 -19.40 1.69 23.71
N ASN A 50 -19.00 2.93 23.41
CA ASN A 50 -19.28 4.08 24.28
C ASN A 50 -20.77 4.41 24.34
N ARG A 51 -21.52 4.29 23.23
CA ARG A 51 -22.99 4.47 23.25
C ARG A 51 -23.69 3.40 24.09
N LYS A 52 -23.27 2.13 23.99
CA LYS A 52 -23.83 1.03 24.81
C LYS A 52 -23.60 1.25 26.30
N SER A 53 -22.42 1.75 26.70
CA SER A 53 -22.11 1.99 28.11
C SER A 53 -22.96 3.10 28.76
N ASN A 54 -23.63 3.96 27.98
CA ASN A 54 -24.42 5.09 28.48
C ASN A 54 -25.94 4.82 28.48
N VAL A 55 -26.40 3.69 27.92
CA VAL A 55 -27.83 3.38 27.78
C VAL A 55 -28.09 1.98 28.34
N GLU A 56 -28.64 1.90 29.55
CA GLU A 56 -28.95 0.66 30.28
C GLU A 56 -30.31 0.03 29.88
N ASP A 57 -30.92 0.41 28.75
CA ASP A 57 -32.30 0.02 28.43
C ASP A 57 -32.42 -1.19 27.48
N SER A 58 -33.39 -2.04 27.82
CA SER A 58 -33.69 -3.39 27.35
C SER A 58 -34.17 -3.52 25.89
N THR A 59 -34.29 -2.41 25.15
CA THR A 59 -34.82 -2.37 23.77
C THR A 59 -33.73 -2.38 22.68
N GLN A 60 -32.44 -2.47 23.07
CA GLN A 60 -31.30 -2.15 22.20
C GLN A 60 -30.47 -3.36 21.72
N GLY A 61 -30.96 -4.59 21.89
CA GLY A 61 -30.28 -5.81 21.42
C GLY A 61 -30.16 -5.89 19.89
N ASP A 62 -31.29 -5.72 19.18
CA ASP A 62 -31.36 -5.95 17.73
C ASP A 62 -30.60 -4.89 16.91
N MET A 63 -30.62 -3.62 17.34
CA MET A 63 -29.86 -2.54 16.69
C MET A 63 -28.34 -2.66 16.94
N TYR A 64 -27.95 -3.28 18.05
CA TYR A 64 -26.55 -3.51 18.39
C TYR A 64 -25.94 -4.63 17.54
N ASP A 65 -26.69 -5.72 17.34
CA ASP A 65 -26.26 -6.81 16.45
C ASP A 65 -26.16 -6.35 14.99
N SER A 66 -27.11 -5.54 14.51
CA SER A 66 -27.08 -5.03 13.13
C SER A 66 -25.85 -4.14 12.85
N ASN A 67 -25.48 -3.28 13.81
CA ASN A 67 -24.31 -2.40 13.65
C ASN A 67 -22.98 -3.15 13.80
N LEU A 68 -22.92 -4.18 14.65
CA LEU A 68 -21.76 -5.06 14.74
C LEU A 68 -21.57 -5.88 13.46
N ASP A 69 -22.67 -6.36 12.87
CA ASP A 69 -22.65 -7.07 11.59
C ASP A 69 -22.08 -6.18 10.48
N GLU A 70 -22.49 -4.90 10.40
CA GLU A 70 -21.90 -3.92 9.48
C GLU A 70 -20.38 -3.75 9.68
N CYS A 71 -19.92 -3.68 10.94
CA CYS A 71 -18.49 -3.61 11.25
C CYS A 71 -17.73 -4.87 10.81
N ILE A 72 -18.30 -6.06 10.99
CA ILE A 72 -17.70 -7.32 10.57
C ILE A 72 -17.64 -7.41 9.04
N ILE A 73 -18.70 -7.00 8.34
CA ILE A 73 -18.74 -6.92 6.89
C ILE A 73 -17.65 -5.98 6.39
N HIS A 74 -17.57 -4.76 6.94
CA HIS A 74 -16.55 -3.78 6.55
C HIS A 74 -15.13 -4.29 6.82
N HIS A 75 -14.90 -4.96 7.95
CA HIS A 75 -13.61 -5.59 8.24
C HIS A 75 -13.23 -6.66 7.19
N ASN A 76 -14.17 -7.52 6.82
CA ASN A 76 -13.95 -8.55 5.80
C ASN A 76 -13.66 -7.93 4.42
N GLU A 77 -14.32 -6.82 4.07
CA GLU A 77 -14.01 -6.08 2.85
C GLU A 77 -12.58 -5.51 2.85
N ILE A 78 -12.13 -4.97 3.99
CA ILE A 78 -10.74 -4.49 4.15
C ILE A 78 -9.75 -5.63 3.96
N ILE A 79 -9.99 -6.80 4.57
CA ILE A 79 -9.12 -7.98 4.39
C ILE A 79 -9.05 -8.35 2.90
N ARG A 80 -10.20 -8.44 2.22
CA ARG A 80 -10.25 -8.80 0.81
C ARG A 80 -9.54 -7.77 -0.07
N TYR A 81 -9.66 -6.49 0.27
CA TYR A 81 -8.92 -5.41 -0.39
C TYR A 81 -7.40 -5.57 -0.22
N ILE A 82 -6.93 -5.80 1.01
CA ILE A 82 -5.50 -5.99 1.29
C ILE A 82 -4.96 -7.23 0.57
N GLN A 83 -5.69 -8.35 0.56
CA GLN A 83 -5.29 -9.55 -0.18
C GLN A 83 -5.13 -9.29 -1.68
N ASN A 84 -6.04 -8.50 -2.28
CA ASN A 84 -5.93 -8.11 -3.68
C ASN A 84 -4.71 -7.20 -3.92
N LEU A 85 -4.42 -6.26 -3.01
CA LEU A 85 -3.23 -5.42 -3.09
C LEU A 85 -1.95 -6.25 -2.98
N GLU A 86 -1.90 -7.19 -2.05
CA GLU A 86 -0.76 -8.07 -1.85
C GLU A 86 -0.50 -8.89 -3.13
N GLN A 87 -1.55 -9.49 -3.72
CA GLN A 87 -1.41 -10.24 -4.96
C GLN A 87 -0.92 -9.37 -6.12
N LEU A 88 -1.40 -8.13 -6.23
CA LEU A 88 -1.02 -7.19 -7.28
C LEU A 88 0.44 -6.73 -7.12
N PHE A 89 0.84 -6.33 -5.91
CA PHE A 89 2.13 -5.69 -5.68
C PHE A 89 3.25 -6.66 -5.26
N SER A 90 2.95 -7.89 -4.85
CA SER A 90 3.97 -8.85 -4.39
C SER A 90 5.08 -9.10 -5.43
N ILE A 91 4.70 -9.41 -6.67
CA ILE A 91 5.66 -9.63 -7.76
C ILE A 91 6.40 -8.33 -8.11
N ILE A 92 5.68 -7.20 -8.12
CA ILE A 92 6.25 -5.88 -8.42
C ILE A 92 7.35 -5.53 -7.40
N PHE A 93 7.06 -5.66 -6.11
CA PHE A 93 8.02 -5.41 -5.05
C PHE A 93 9.21 -6.37 -5.07
N LEU A 94 8.98 -7.65 -5.41
CA LEU A 94 10.07 -8.61 -5.54
C LEU A 94 11.05 -8.21 -6.64
N VAL A 95 10.54 -7.85 -7.82
CA VAL A 95 11.38 -7.38 -8.94
C VAL A 95 12.12 -6.10 -8.56
N GLN A 96 11.45 -5.16 -7.90
CA GLN A 96 12.04 -3.90 -7.49
C GLN A 96 13.16 -4.08 -6.44
N TYR A 97 12.97 -5.02 -5.51
CA TYR A 97 13.97 -5.36 -4.50
C TYR A 97 15.20 -6.00 -5.12
N ILE A 98 15.02 -6.98 -6.03
CA ILE A 98 16.13 -7.62 -6.74
C ILE A 98 16.88 -6.59 -7.59
N SER A 99 16.16 -5.75 -8.33
CA SER A 99 16.72 -4.67 -9.15
C SER A 99 17.60 -3.74 -8.30
N SER A 100 17.07 -3.29 -7.15
CA SER A 100 17.81 -2.46 -6.21
C SER A 100 19.05 -3.15 -5.65
N GLY A 101 18.97 -4.44 -5.32
CA GLY A 101 20.12 -5.25 -4.89
C GLY A 101 21.23 -5.31 -5.94
N ILE A 102 20.87 -5.55 -7.20
CA ILE A 102 21.82 -5.54 -8.32
C ILE A 102 22.47 -4.16 -8.47
N VAL A 103 21.68 -3.08 -8.42
CA VAL A 103 22.19 -1.70 -8.52
C VAL A 103 23.18 -1.40 -7.39
N ILE A 104 22.84 -1.72 -6.14
CA ILE A 104 23.71 -1.50 -4.98
C ILE A 104 25.01 -2.31 -5.11
N CYS A 105 24.93 -3.57 -5.57
CA CYS A 105 26.11 -4.41 -5.79
C CYS A 105 27.05 -3.80 -6.84
N ASN A 106 26.50 -3.33 -7.96
CA ASN A 106 27.28 -2.66 -9.00
C ASN A 106 27.92 -1.36 -8.49
N ILE A 107 27.17 -0.55 -7.73
CA ILE A 107 27.70 0.67 -7.10
C ILE A 107 28.86 0.34 -6.16
N GLY A 108 28.71 -0.67 -5.31
CA GLY A 108 29.77 -1.11 -4.39
C GLY A 108 31.03 -1.57 -5.14
N PHE A 109 30.87 -2.36 -6.19
CA PHE A 109 31.98 -2.80 -7.04
C PHE A 109 32.71 -1.61 -7.69
N GLN A 110 31.96 -0.67 -8.26
CA GLN A 110 32.52 0.54 -8.88
C GLN A 110 33.27 1.40 -7.85
N LEU A 111 32.71 1.58 -6.65
CA LEU A 111 33.34 2.37 -5.59
C LEU A 111 34.67 1.77 -5.12
N VAL A 112 34.79 0.45 -5.07
CA VAL A 112 36.04 -0.23 -4.74
C VAL A 112 37.06 -0.04 -5.86
N HIS A 113 36.68 -0.26 -7.12
CA HIS A 113 37.59 -0.15 -8.27
C HIS A 113 38.01 1.30 -8.58
N VAL A 114 37.19 2.31 -8.25
CA VAL A 114 37.55 3.73 -8.40
C VAL A 114 38.52 4.19 -7.31
N ARG A 115 38.63 3.47 -6.20
CA ARG A 115 39.52 3.81 -5.07
C ARG A 115 40.87 3.07 -5.11
N GLU A 116 41.11 2.22 -6.10
CA GLU A 116 42.45 1.73 -6.48
C GLU A 116 43.04 2.58 -7.60
#